data_AF-X1SJS6-F1
#
_entry.id   AF-X1SJS6-F1
#
_cell.length_a   1.000
_cell.length_b   1.000
_cell.length_c   1.000
_cell.angle_alpha   90.00
_cell.angle_beta   90.00
_cell.angle_gamma   90.00
#
_symmetry.space_group_name_H-M   'P 1'
#
loop_
_entity.id
_entity.type
_entity.pdbx_description
1 polymer ?
#
loop_
_entity_poly.entity_id
_entity_poly.type
_entity_poly.pdbx_seq_one_letter_code
_entity_poly.pdbx_strand_id
1 'polypeptide(L)' 'MFSGHSKSKLERIKNYWLERLPNEHTDYTQYKYIIYDGTYFHKNGCLISLMDAKRGNIISTIYAKKEG' A
#
# COMPACT_ATOMS: atom_id res chain seq x y z
N MET A 1 -20.20 -5.69 -15.75
CA MET A 1 -18.90 -5.68 -15.04
C MET A 1 -17.81 -5.41 -16.08
N PHE A 2 -17.16 -4.24 -16.00
CA PHE A 2 -16.73 -3.44 -17.16
C PHE A 2 -15.23 -3.52 -17.53
N SER A 3 -14.70 -4.69 -17.88
CA SER A 3 -13.33 -4.77 -18.43
C SER A 3 -13.18 -5.65 -19.68
N GLY A 4 -14.23 -6.36 -20.11
CA GLY A 4 -14.16 -7.27 -21.26
C GLY A 4 -13.18 -8.44 -21.08
N HIS A 5 -12.72 -8.69 -19.85
CA HIS A 5 -11.78 -9.76 -19.52
C HIS A 5 -12.44 -10.86 -18.71
N SER A 6 -12.03 -12.11 -18.93
CA SER A 6 -12.48 -13.23 -18.12
C SER A 6 -12.03 -13.06 -16.67
N LYS A 7 -12.79 -13.65 -15.73
CA LYS A 7 -12.41 -13.71 -14.32
C LYS A 7 -10.99 -14.24 -14.12
N SER A 8 -10.62 -15.29 -14.85
CA SER A 8 -9.27 -15.87 -14.80
C SER A 8 -8.17 -14.90 -15.22
N LYS A 9 -8.43 -14.04 -16.23
CA LYS A 9 -7.48 -13.02 -16.68
C LYS A 9 -7.30 -11.93 -15.63
N LEU A 10 -8.38 -11.49 -14.97
CA LEU A 10 -8.32 -10.51 -13.89
C LEU A 10 -7.55 -11.05 -12.68
N GLU A 11 -7.81 -12.29 -12.28
CA GLU A 11 -7.09 -12.94 -11.17
C GLU A 11 -5.59 -13.07 -11.47
N ARG A 12 -5.23 -13.43 -12.71
CA ARG A 12 -3.82 -13.50 -13.12
C ARG A 12 -3.12 -12.14 -13.06
N ILE A 13 -3.80 -11.07 -13.50
CA ILE A 13 -3.25 -9.71 -13.44
C ILE A 13 -3.04 -9.29 -11.98
N LYS A 14 -4.02 -9.54 -11.11
CA LYS A 14 -3.92 -9.24 -9.68
C LYS A 14 -2.72 -9.96 -9.05
N ASN A 15 -2.60 -11.27 -9.27
CA ASN A 15 -1.53 -12.08 -8.68
C ASN A 15 -0.15 -11.65 -9.19
N TYR A 16 -0.02 -11.34 -10.48
CA TYR A 16 1.23 -10.84 -11.06
C TYR A 16 1.78 -9.61 -10.32
N TRP A 17 0.91 -8.68 -9.92
CA TRP A 17 1.32 -7.49 -9.17
C TRP A 17 1.57 -7.79 -7.69
N LEU A 18 0.79 -8.68 -7.07
CA LEU A 18 0.96 -9.08 -5.67
C LEU A 18 2.25 -9.86 -5.41
N GLU A 19 2.72 -10.63 -6.39
CA GLU A 19 3.93 -11.45 -6.27
C GLU A 19 5.24 -10.66 -6.46
N ARG A 20 5.14 -9.38 -6.86
CA ARG A 20 6.29 -8.51 -7.05
C ARG A 20 6.48 -7.61 -5.85
N LEU A 21 7.61 -7.77 -5.17
CA LEU A 21 8.03 -6.83 -4.14
C LEU A 21 8.29 -5.45 -4.79
N PRO A 22 7.75 -4.36 -4.24
CA PRO A 22 8.12 -3.03 -4.68
C PRO A 22 9.60 -2.75 -4.36
N ASN A 23 10.24 -1.92 -5.18
CA ASN A 23 11.59 -1.44 -4.88
C ASN A 23 11.51 -0.42 -3.74
N GLU A 24 11.73 -0.87 -2.51
CA GLU A 24 11.71 0.00 -1.32
C GLU A 24 13.12 0.50 -0.99
N HIS A 25 13.50 1.62 -1.62
CA HIS A 25 14.60 2.45 -1.13
C HIS A 25 14.09 3.89 -1.01
N THR A 26 13.57 4.21 0.17
CA THR A 26 13.10 5.57 0.49
C THR A 26 14.10 6.22 1.43
N ASP A 27 14.73 7.31 0.99
CA ASP A 27 15.55 8.15 1.86
C ASP A 27 14.63 9.05 2.71
N TYR A 28 14.64 8.80 4.02
CA TYR A 28 13.82 9.53 4.99
C TYR A 28 14.49 10.80 5.52
N THR A 29 15.79 11.02 5.27
CA THR A 29 16.56 12.13 5.86
C THR A 29 16.04 13.51 5.45
N GLN A 30 15.34 13.58 4.32
CA GLN A 30 14.73 14.79 3.78
C GLN A 30 13.45 15.24 4.51
N TYR A 31 12.82 14.39 5.34
CA TYR A 31 11.54 14.69 5.98
C TYR A 31 11.72 15.09 7.44
N LYS A 32 11.34 16.33 7.77
CA LYS A 32 11.41 16.85 9.15
C LYS A 32 10.20 16.45 10.00
N TYR A 33 9.03 16.37 9.38
CA TYR A 33 7.76 16.01 10.03
C TYR A 33 6.99 15.06 9.13
N ILE A 34 6.42 14.02 9.72
CA ILE A 34 5.65 12.99 9.03
C ILE A 34 4.25 12.91 9.63
N ILE A 35 3.27 12.62 8.79
CA ILE A 35 1.91 12.25 9.20
C ILE A 35 1.81 10.73 9.06
N TYR A 36 1.29 10.09 10.09
CA TYR A 36 0.98 8.66 10.10
C TYR A 36 -0.53 8.49 10.12
N ASP A 37 -1.05 7.71 9.18
CA ASP A 37 -2.46 7.32 9.12
C ASP A 37 -2.60 5.79 9.09
N GLY A 38 -3.60 5.28 9.82
CA GLY A 38 -3.89 3.85 9.92
C GLY A 38 -5.33 3.55 9.53
N THR A 39 -5.51 2.86 8.41
CA THR A 39 -6.83 2.42 7.94
C THR A 39 -7.02 0.92 8.18
N TYR A 40 -7.95 0.57 9.06
CA TYR A 40 -8.25 -0.82 9.39
C TYR A 40 -9.21 -1.46 8.39
N PHE A 41 -8.81 -2.61 7.86
CA PHE A 41 -9.67 -3.47 7.05
C PHE A 41 -10.23 -4.57 7.95
N HIS A 42 -11.56 -4.64 8.02
CA HIS A 42 -12.25 -5.61 8.87
C HIS A 42 -11.70 -7.03 8.65
N LYS A 43 -11.22 -7.66 9.72
CA LYS A 43 -10.63 -9.01 9.80
C LYS A 43 -9.28 -9.24 9.08
N ASN A 44 -8.77 -8.30 8.30
CA ASN A 44 -7.63 -8.56 7.40
C ASN A 44 -6.33 -7.87 7.82
N GLY A 45 -6.38 -6.76 8.57
CA GLY A 45 -5.19 -5.99 8.96
C GLY A 45 -5.40 -4.47 8.92
N CYS A 46 -4.29 -3.74 8.90
CA CYS A 46 -4.24 -2.28 8.85
C CYS A 46 -3.30 -1.83 7.72
N LEU A 47 -3.76 -0.92 6.86
CA LEU A 47 -2.87 -0.17 5.98
C LEU A 47 -2.35 1.03 6.73
N ILE A 48 -1.04 1.12 6.83
CA ILE A 48 -0.31 2.21 7.44
C ILE A 48 0.26 3.06 6.31
N SER A 49 -0.01 4.36 6.35
CA SER A 49 0.52 5.33 5.38
C SER A 49 1.37 6.38 6.08
N LEU A 50 2.57 6.63 5.54
CA LEU A 50 3.44 7.73 5.94
C LEU A 50 3.38 8.82 4.88
N MET A 51 3.15 10.06 5.30
CA MET A 51 3.04 11.21 4.40
C MET A 51 3.97 12.34 4.85
N ASP A 52 4.50 13.10 3.88
CA ASP A 52 5.22 14.34 4.17
C ASP A 52 4.22 15.39 4.64
N ALA A 53 4.39 15.88 5.87
CA ALA A 53 3.49 16.88 6.44
C ALA A 53 3.50 18.21 5.66
N LYS A 54 4.58 18.52 4.91
CA LYS A 54 4.72 19.77 4.16
C LYS A 54 4.07 19.69 2.78
N ARG A 55 4.28 18.59 2.07
CA ARG A 55 3.88 18.41 0.66
C ARG A 55 2.60 17.60 0.49
N GLY A 56 2.18 16.85 1.50
CA GLY A 56 1.00 16.00 1.47
C GLY A 56 1.13 14.78 0.56
N ASN A 57 2.34 14.44 0.09
CA ASN A 57 2.58 13.24 -0.70
C ASN A 57 2.88 12.03 0.19
N ILE A 58 2.48 10.85 -0.28
CA ILE A 58 2.79 9.57 0.37
C ILE A 58 4.27 9.27 0.19
N ILE A 59 4.94 8.99 1.31
CA ILE A 59 6.36 8.61 1.40
C ILE A 59 6.49 7.09 1.33
N SER A 60 5.65 6.38 2.10
CA SER A 60 5.68 4.92 2.21
C SER A 60 4.33 4.40 2.70
N THR A 61 4.03 3.15 2.36
CA THR A 61 2.85 2.43 2.84
C THR A 61 3.22 1.00 3.21
N ILE A 62 2.74 0.53 4.36
CA ILE A 62 2.91 -0.86 4.76
C ILE A 62 1.55 -1.46 5.13
N TYR A 63 1.32 -2.70 4.69
CA TYR A 63 0.16 -3.46 5.12
C TYR A 63 0.55 -4.36 6.30
N ALA A 64 0.14 -3.96 7.51
CA ALA A 64 0.34 -4.74 8.72
C ALA A 64 -0.79 -5.76 8.87
N LYS A 65 -0.46 -7.04 8.95
CA LYS A 65 -1.44 -8.08 9.25
C LYS A 65 -1.92 -7.91 10.68
N LYS A 66 -3.22 -8.18 10.92
CA LYS A 66 -3.75 -8.24 12.28
C LYS A 66 -3.07 -9.39 13.02
N GLU A 67 -2.50 -9.13 14.20
CA GLU A 67 -2.00 -10.18 15.07
C GLU A 67 -3.16 -11.11 15.45
N GLY A 68 -2.95 -12.41 15.25
CA GLY A 68 -3.91 -13.47 15.55
C GLY A 68 -3.59 -14.14 16.87
#